data_AF-A0A964BPQ5-F1
#
_entry.id   AF-A0A964BPQ5-F1
#
_cell.length_a   1.000
_cell.length_b   1.000
_cell.length_c   1.000
_cell.angle_alpha   90.00
_cell.angle_beta   90.00
_cell.angle_gamma   90.00
#
_symmetry.space_group_name_H-M   'P 1'
#
loop_
_entity.id
_entity.type
_entity.pdbx_description
1 polymer ?
#
loop_
_entity_poly.entity_id
_entity_poly.type
_entity_poly.pdbx_seq_one_letter_code
_entity_poly.pdbx_strand_id
1 'polypeptide(L)'
;MGINSIVEQALQDGYLTPTMEAEVGRICDTAAELSVEEYMALDKLMGALLTGEVVAVPRKQFINVMEELVLSEAITRVAEIEQTSDVSLDVGDIAAYALNRLPPLYATTEEGANYQRQRAREEMQSLIQEQVTEAISRYLDRPEFFPERQAITSKGNSNMAGQLSSLLKDYAPNYEK
;
A
#
# COMPACT_ATOMS: atom_id res chain seq x y z
N MET A 1 26.23 -0.20 6.92
CA MET A 1 26.36 -0.78 8.28
C MET A 1 27.34 -1.94 8.17
N GLY A 2 28.19 -2.18 9.18
CA GLY A 2 29.12 -3.31 9.12
C GLY A 2 28.43 -4.63 9.47
N ILE A 3 28.92 -5.76 8.94
CA ILE A 3 28.38 -7.11 9.24
C ILE A 3 28.30 -7.33 10.75
N ASN A 4 29.31 -6.89 11.53
CA ASN A 4 29.35 -7.02 12.99
C ASN A 4 28.11 -6.44 13.69
N SER A 5 27.69 -5.24 13.28
CA SER A 5 26.51 -4.59 13.88
C SER A 5 25.20 -5.32 13.56
N ILE A 6 25.10 -5.92 12.37
CA ILE A 6 23.93 -6.68 11.96
C ILE A 6 23.84 -8.00 12.74
N VAL A 7 24.98 -8.66 12.93
CA VAL A 7 25.09 -9.93 13.68
C VAL A 7 24.76 -9.71 15.16
N GLU A 8 25.30 -8.65 15.77
CA GLU A 8 25.01 -8.32 17.17
C GLU A 8 23.53 -8.00 17.39
N GLN A 9 22.93 -7.24 16.46
CA GLN A 9 21.51 -6.94 16.52
C GLN A 9 20.64 -8.19 16.31
N ALA A 10 20.99 -9.07 15.36
CA ALA A 10 20.26 -10.32 15.14
C ALA A 10 20.32 -11.27 16.35
N LEU A 11 21.46 -11.32 17.05
CA LEU A 11 21.63 -12.09 18.28
C LEU A 11 20.85 -11.48 19.46
N GLN A 12 20.77 -10.16 19.54
CA GLN A 12 19.99 -9.47 20.58
C GLN A 12 18.49 -9.62 20.36
N ASP A 13 18.04 -9.50 19.12
CA ASP A 13 16.62 -9.54 18.75
C ASP A 13 16.10 -10.99 18.61
N GLY A 14 16.99 -11.98 18.44
CA GLY A 14 16.64 -13.40 18.24
C GLY A 14 16.03 -13.71 16.87
N TYR A 15 15.99 -12.74 15.97
CA TYR A 15 15.42 -12.87 14.63
C TYR A 15 16.31 -12.19 13.59
N LEU A 16 16.54 -12.88 12.47
CA LEU A 16 17.17 -12.27 11.30
C LEU A 16 16.06 -11.69 10.41
N THR A 17 16.00 -10.36 10.31
CA THR A 17 15.03 -9.69 9.44
C THR A 17 15.46 -9.78 7.96
N PRO A 18 14.52 -9.79 7.00
CA PRO A 18 14.85 -9.79 5.58
C PRO A 18 15.73 -8.63 5.11
N THR A 19 15.66 -7.49 5.81
CA THR A 19 16.51 -6.33 5.55
C THR A 19 17.94 -6.55 5.98
N MET A 20 18.15 -7.23 7.12
CA MET A 20 19.46 -7.61 7.64
C MET A 20 20.11 -8.66 6.72
N GLU A 21 19.35 -9.68 6.32
CA GLU A 21 19.81 -10.71 5.38
C GLU A 21 20.24 -10.10 4.03
N ALA A 22 19.46 -9.16 3.49
CA ALA A 22 19.79 -8.49 2.22
C ALA A 22 21.01 -7.55 2.31
N GLU A 23 21.28 -6.96 3.48
CA GLU A 23 22.51 -6.19 3.73
C GLU A 23 23.73 -7.11 3.84
N VAL A 24 23.61 -8.22 4.57
CA VAL A 24 24.69 -9.24 4.66
C VAL A 24 25.00 -9.80 3.28
N GLY A 25 23.98 -10.18 2.49
CA GLY A 25 24.15 -10.64 1.12
C GLY A 25 24.84 -9.61 0.22
N ARG A 26 24.45 -8.33 0.30
CA ARG A 26 25.12 -7.25 -0.45
C ARG A 26 26.59 -7.08 -0.07
N ILE A 27 26.92 -7.15 1.21
CA ILE A 27 28.31 -7.01 1.66
C ILE A 27 29.13 -8.22 1.19
N CYS A 28 28.57 -9.43 1.28
CA CYS A 28 29.20 -10.65 0.77
C CYS A 28 29.39 -10.63 -0.76
N ASP A 29 28.46 -10.06 -1.52
CA ASP A 29 28.54 -9.98 -2.98
C ASP A 29 29.47 -8.85 -3.47
N THR A 30 29.61 -7.78 -2.69
CA THR A 30 30.41 -6.59 -3.06
C THR A 30 31.88 -6.71 -2.65
N ALA A 31 32.18 -7.44 -1.58
CA ALA A 31 33.54 -7.62 -1.08
C ALA A 31 34.22 -8.81 -1.75
N ALA A 32 35.15 -8.54 -2.68
CA ALA A 32 35.97 -9.58 -3.32
C ALA A 32 36.88 -10.33 -2.32
N GLU A 33 37.18 -9.73 -1.17
CA GLU A 33 37.82 -10.36 -0.01
C GLU A 33 37.18 -9.80 1.28
N LEU A 34 36.52 -10.66 2.06
CA LEU A 34 36.04 -10.30 3.40
C LEU A 34 37.23 -10.16 4.35
N SER A 35 37.18 -9.15 5.23
CA SER A 35 38.13 -9.08 6.34
C SER A 35 37.93 -10.25 7.31
N VAL A 36 38.98 -10.60 8.07
CA VAL A 36 38.92 -11.68 9.06
C VAL A 36 37.82 -11.44 10.09
N GLU A 37 37.59 -10.18 10.47
CA GLU A 37 36.53 -9.80 11.42
C GLU A 37 35.13 -10.06 10.85
N GLU A 38 34.90 -9.74 9.58
CA GLU A 38 33.63 -9.99 8.89
C GLU A 38 33.36 -11.49 8.73
N TYR A 39 34.40 -12.28 8.46
CA TYR A 39 34.29 -13.74 8.38
C TYR A 39 33.93 -14.37 9.73
N MET A 40 34.56 -13.92 10.82
CA MET A 40 34.23 -14.38 12.17
C MET A 40 32.79 -14.01 12.59
N ALA A 41 32.33 -12.84 12.21
CA ALA A 41 30.96 -12.42 12.48
C ALA A 41 29.94 -13.21 11.66
N LEU A 42 30.26 -13.54 10.41
CA LEU A 42 29.44 -14.41 9.57
C LEU A 42 29.36 -15.83 10.15
N ASP A 43 30.50 -16.40 10.59
CA ASP A 43 30.54 -17.73 11.22
C ASP A 43 29.71 -17.78 12.50
N LYS A 44 29.77 -16.72 13.32
CA LYS A 44 28.92 -16.58 14.50
C LYS A 44 27.43 -16.54 14.15
N LEU A 45 27.05 -15.81 13.10
CA LEU A 45 25.66 -15.77 12.63
C LEU A 45 25.21 -17.14 12.11
N MET A 46 26.04 -17.83 11.33
CA MET A 46 25.74 -19.19 10.86
C MET A 46 25.58 -20.17 12.01
N GLY A 47 26.45 -20.09 13.02
CA GLY A 47 26.33 -20.87 14.25
C GLY A 47 25.00 -20.62 14.95
N ALA A 48 24.61 -19.36 15.11
CA ALA A 48 23.34 -18.98 15.76
C ALA A 48 22.09 -19.40 14.98
N LEU A 49 22.15 -19.42 13.64
CA LEU A 49 21.09 -19.97 12.80
C LEU A 49 20.99 -21.51 12.94
N LEU A 50 22.12 -22.21 13.05
CA LEU A 50 22.16 -23.67 13.19
C LEU A 50 21.74 -24.14 14.59
N THR A 51 22.06 -23.37 15.64
CA THR A 51 21.64 -23.66 17.02
C THR A 51 20.20 -23.24 17.29
N GLY A 52 19.59 -22.46 16.40
CA GLY A 52 18.23 -21.94 16.55
C GLY A 52 18.12 -20.76 17.52
N GLU A 53 19.24 -20.16 17.92
CA GLU A 53 19.27 -18.92 18.70
C GLU A 53 18.75 -17.72 17.90
N VAL A 54 18.89 -17.77 16.58
CA VAL A 54 18.35 -16.78 15.63
C VAL A 54 17.43 -17.49 14.65
N VAL A 55 16.18 -17.02 14.54
CA VAL A 55 15.24 -17.52 13.54
C VAL A 55 15.18 -16.54 12.37
N ALA A 56 15.49 -17.01 11.17
CA ALA A 56 15.29 -16.22 9.95
C ALA A 56 13.78 -16.02 9.74
N VAL A 57 13.34 -14.76 9.79
CA VAL A 57 11.94 -14.43 9.50
C VAL A 57 11.79 -14.45 7.99
N PRO A 58 11.03 -15.41 7.40
CA PRO A 58 10.83 -15.41 5.97
C PRO A 58 10.18 -14.09 5.55
N ARG A 59 10.58 -13.55 4.40
CA ARG A 59 9.84 -12.45 3.75
C ARG A 59 8.39 -12.91 3.63
N LYS A 60 7.51 -12.41 4.50
CA LYS A 60 6.07 -12.66 4.35
C LYS A 60 5.63 -11.95 3.08
N GLN A 61 5.59 -12.67 1.97
CA GLN A 61 4.99 -12.22 0.72
C GLN A 61 3.48 -12.35 0.90
N PHE A 62 2.85 -11.38 1.57
CA PHE A 62 1.41 -11.27 1.56
C PHE A 62 0.99 -10.38 0.38
N ILE A 63 0.05 -10.87 -0.42
CA ILE A 63 -0.54 -10.12 -1.53
C ILE A 63 -2.04 -10.00 -1.33
N ASN A 64 -2.60 -8.81 -1.58
CA ASN A 64 -4.05 -8.65 -1.65
C ASN A 64 -4.51 -8.95 -3.07
N VAL A 65 -5.16 -10.08 -3.24
CA VAL A 65 -5.66 -10.55 -4.52
C VAL A 65 -6.69 -9.59 -5.16
N MET A 66 -7.39 -8.81 -4.34
CA MET A 66 -8.38 -7.85 -4.83
C MET A 66 -7.78 -6.73 -5.64
N GLU A 67 -6.51 -6.37 -5.41
CA GLU A 67 -5.84 -5.27 -6.14
C GLU A 67 -5.82 -5.54 -7.66
N GLU A 68 -5.41 -6.75 -8.07
CA GLU A 68 -5.35 -7.14 -9.49
C GLU A 68 -6.74 -7.11 -10.14
N LEU A 69 -7.75 -7.65 -9.46
CA LEU A 69 -9.12 -7.75 -9.99
C LEU A 69 -9.79 -6.38 -10.13
N VAL A 70 -9.65 -5.53 -9.10
CA VAL A 70 -10.22 -4.18 -9.10
C VAL A 70 -9.52 -3.29 -10.12
N LEU A 71 -8.18 -3.35 -10.23
CA LEU A 71 -7.43 -2.60 -11.24
C LEU A 71 -7.87 -2.98 -12.65
N SER A 72 -8.01 -4.28 -12.93
CA SER A 72 -8.42 -4.76 -14.26
C SER A 72 -9.83 -4.28 -14.65
N GLU A 73 -10.78 -4.33 -13.71
CA GLU A 73 -12.14 -3.81 -13.93
C GLU A 73 -12.13 -2.28 -14.08
N ALA A 74 -11.40 -1.56 -13.22
CA ALA A 74 -11.32 -0.10 -13.27
C ALA A 74 -10.74 0.39 -14.60
N ILE A 75 -9.66 -0.21 -15.09
CA ILE A 75 -9.06 0.13 -16.40
C ILE A 75 -10.07 -0.08 -17.52
N THR A 76 -10.79 -1.20 -17.50
CA THR A 76 -11.78 -1.53 -18.53
C THR A 76 -12.90 -0.48 -18.55
N ARG A 77 -13.48 -0.17 -17.38
CA ARG A 77 -14.56 0.81 -17.24
C ARG A 77 -14.14 2.24 -17.57
N VAL A 78 -12.94 2.64 -17.12
CA VAL A 78 -12.40 3.97 -17.45
C VAL A 78 -12.16 4.09 -18.95
N ALA A 79 -11.56 3.08 -19.60
CA ALA A 79 -11.32 3.10 -21.03
C ALA A 79 -12.62 3.17 -21.86
N GLU A 80 -13.70 2.50 -21.42
CA GLU A 80 -15.03 2.61 -22.04
C GLU A 80 -15.60 4.04 -21.95
N ILE A 81 -15.42 4.70 -20.80
CA ILE A 81 -15.93 6.06 -20.57
C ILE A 81 -15.10 7.09 -21.31
N GLU A 82 -13.77 6.99 -21.30
CA GLU A 82 -12.86 7.88 -22.03
C GLU A 82 -13.04 7.79 -23.55
N GLN A 83 -13.48 6.64 -24.07
CA GLN A 83 -13.87 6.52 -25.48
C GLN A 83 -15.18 7.23 -25.81
N THR A 84 -16.09 7.31 -24.83
CA THR A 84 -17.44 7.87 -25.01
C THR A 84 -17.50 9.36 -24.63
N SER A 85 -16.62 9.79 -23.73
CA SER A 85 -16.60 11.10 -23.08
C SER A 85 -15.17 11.65 -23.08
N ASP A 86 -14.99 12.93 -23.39
CA ASP A 86 -13.67 13.58 -23.44
C ASP A 86 -13.13 13.93 -22.03
N VAL A 87 -13.44 13.09 -21.03
CA VAL A 87 -13.10 13.30 -19.61
C VAL A 87 -12.02 12.31 -19.23
N SER A 88 -10.85 12.81 -18.81
CA SER A 88 -9.78 11.95 -18.29
C SER A 88 -10.07 11.56 -16.85
N LEU A 89 -10.08 10.26 -16.58
CA LEU A 89 -10.35 9.69 -15.26
C LEU A 89 -9.06 9.11 -14.67
N ASP A 90 -8.78 9.38 -13.40
CA ASP A 90 -7.65 8.76 -12.71
C ASP A 90 -8.04 7.37 -12.17
N VAL A 91 -7.48 6.34 -12.82
CA VAL A 91 -7.66 4.93 -12.44
C VAL A 91 -7.17 4.67 -11.01
N GLY A 92 -6.11 5.36 -10.56
CA GLY A 92 -5.55 5.17 -9.22
C GLY A 92 -6.53 5.57 -8.13
N ASP A 93 -7.16 6.74 -8.28
CA ASP A 93 -8.17 7.26 -7.36
C ASP A 93 -9.44 6.39 -7.33
N ILE A 94 -9.88 5.92 -8.49
CA ILE A 94 -11.05 5.04 -8.64
C ILE A 94 -10.77 3.69 -7.97
N ALA A 95 -9.61 3.09 -8.24
CA ALA A 95 -9.21 1.81 -7.66
C ALA A 95 -9.04 1.92 -6.13
N ALA A 96 -8.42 2.99 -5.65
CA ALA A 96 -8.26 3.22 -4.21
C ALA A 96 -9.62 3.37 -3.50
N TYR A 97 -10.56 4.09 -4.11
CA TYR A 97 -11.92 4.20 -3.57
C TYR A 97 -12.62 2.85 -3.48
N ALA A 98 -12.56 2.05 -4.55
CA ALA A 98 -13.19 0.73 -4.58
C ALA A 98 -12.53 -0.25 -3.60
N LEU A 99 -11.19 -0.31 -3.55
CA LEU A 99 -10.45 -1.20 -2.65
C LEU A 99 -10.72 -0.92 -1.17
N ASN A 100 -10.91 0.34 -0.79
CA ASN A 100 -11.25 0.72 0.58
C ASN A 100 -12.65 0.28 1.04
N ARG A 101 -13.47 -0.25 0.13
CA ARG A 101 -14.85 -0.68 0.38
C ARG A 101 -15.10 -2.16 0.15
N LEU A 102 -14.12 -2.84 -0.41
CA LEU A 102 -14.14 -4.27 -0.66
C LEU A 102 -13.40 -4.99 0.46
N PRO A 103 -13.86 -6.18 0.88
CA PRO A 103 -13.12 -6.96 1.88
C PRO A 103 -11.79 -7.43 1.28
N PRO A 104 -10.66 -7.23 1.98
CA PRO A 104 -9.35 -7.60 1.45
C PRO A 104 -9.16 -9.12 1.44
N LEU A 105 -8.55 -9.65 0.38
CA LEU A 105 -8.27 -11.08 0.24
C LEU A 105 -6.76 -11.31 0.22
N TYR A 106 -6.18 -11.44 1.41
CA TYR A 106 -4.75 -11.71 1.54
C TYR A 106 -4.41 -13.18 1.34
N ALA A 107 -3.33 -13.44 0.60
CA ALA A 107 -2.72 -14.75 0.46
C ALA A 107 -1.21 -14.67 0.70
N THR A 108 -0.65 -15.71 1.31
CA THR A 108 0.80 -15.86 1.58
C THR A 108 1.48 -16.89 0.69
N THR A 109 0.70 -17.61 -0.13
CA THR A 109 1.17 -18.61 -1.08
C THR A 109 0.53 -18.37 -2.44
N GLU A 110 1.20 -18.77 -3.51
CA GLU A 110 0.69 -18.64 -4.87
C GLU A 110 -0.61 -19.46 -5.06
N GLU A 111 -0.65 -20.68 -4.52
CA GLU A 111 -1.85 -21.53 -4.56
C GLU A 111 -3.04 -20.87 -3.83
N GLY A 112 -2.80 -20.28 -2.66
CA GLY A 112 -3.81 -19.53 -1.91
C GLY A 112 -4.29 -18.31 -2.69
N ALA A 113 -3.39 -17.62 -3.38
CA ALA A 113 -3.75 -16.48 -4.22
C ALA A 113 -4.63 -16.91 -5.41
N ASN A 114 -4.33 -18.05 -6.03
CA ASN A 114 -5.14 -18.63 -7.12
C ASN A 114 -6.54 -19.00 -6.63
N TYR A 115 -6.65 -19.67 -5.48
CA TYR A 115 -7.93 -20.01 -4.88
C TYR A 115 -8.77 -18.76 -4.57
N GLN A 116 -8.17 -17.75 -3.95
CA GLN A 116 -8.84 -16.50 -3.62
C GLN A 116 -9.25 -15.73 -4.88
N ARG A 117 -8.44 -15.76 -5.95
CA ARG A 117 -8.79 -15.18 -7.26
C ARG A 117 -10.02 -15.83 -7.86
N GLN A 118 -10.04 -17.16 -7.87
CA GLN A 118 -11.16 -17.90 -8.42
C GLN A 118 -12.44 -17.63 -7.62
N ARG A 119 -12.36 -17.71 -6.29
CA ARG A 119 -13.48 -17.40 -5.42
C ARG A 119 -14.00 -15.96 -5.60
N ALA A 120 -13.10 -14.98 -5.70
CA ALA A 120 -13.49 -13.59 -5.93
C ALA A 120 -14.21 -13.41 -7.28
N ARG A 121 -13.77 -14.10 -8.34
CA ARG A 121 -14.45 -14.08 -9.64
C ARG A 121 -15.83 -14.74 -9.61
N GLU A 122 -15.99 -15.81 -8.85
CA GLU A 122 -17.26 -16.54 -8.75
C GLU A 122 -18.29 -15.84 -7.85
N GLU A 123 -17.85 -15.33 -6.68
CA GLU A 123 -18.74 -14.83 -5.63
C GLU A 123 -18.80 -13.30 -5.55
N MET A 124 -17.73 -12.60 -5.92
CA MET A 124 -17.55 -11.17 -5.62
C MET A 124 -17.46 -10.26 -6.85
N GLN A 125 -17.49 -10.82 -8.06
CA GLN A 125 -17.37 -10.03 -9.29
C GLN A 125 -18.45 -8.95 -9.40
N SER A 126 -19.69 -9.27 -9.03
CA SER A 126 -20.79 -8.30 -9.01
C SER A 126 -20.53 -7.14 -8.05
N LEU A 127 -20.02 -7.44 -6.85
CA LEU A 127 -19.69 -6.43 -5.84
C LEU A 127 -18.52 -5.55 -6.30
N ILE A 128 -17.51 -6.13 -6.95
CA ILE A 128 -16.39 -5.37 -7.53
C ILE A 128 -16.92 -4.38 -8.57
N GLN A 129 -17.77 -4.84 -9.49
CA GLN A 129 -18.37 -3.99 -10.53
C GLN A 129 -19.20 -2.86 -9.95
N GLU A 130 -20.02 -3.15 -8.92
CA GLU A 130 -20.81 -2.14 -8.23
C GLU A 130 -19.91 -1.07 -7.59
N GLN A 131 -18.87 -1.48 -6.86
CA GLN A 131 -17.97 -0.55 -6.17
C GLN A 131 -17.14 0.30 -7.16
N VAL A 132 -16.69 -0.28 -8.28
CA VAL A 132 -15.99 0.46 -9.34
C VAL A 132 -16.94 1.46 -10.01
N THR A 133 -18.19 1.07 -10.27
CA THR A 133 -19.20 1.97 -10.86
C THR A 133 -19.52 3.13 -9.91
N GLU A 134 -19.70 2.83 -8.61
CA GLU A 134 -19.90 3.87 -7.60
C GLU A 134 -18.68 4.81 -7.53
N ALA A 135 -17.47 4.26 -7.56
CA ALA A 135 -16.22 5.04 -7.55
C ALA A 135 -16.17 6.03 -8.71
N ILE A 136 -16.49 5.59 -9.92
CA ILE A 136 -16.53 6.42 -11.12
C ILE A 136 -17.60 7.51 -10.98
N SER A 137 -18.82 7.17 -10.57
CA SER A 137 -19.90 8.16 -10.41
C SER A 137 -19.52 9.25 -9.41
N ARG A 138 -18.92 8.87 -8.28
CA ARG A 138 -18.43 9.79 -7.25
C ARG A 138 -17.28 10.65 -7.75
N TYR A 139 -16.40 10.09 -8.60
CA TYR A 139 -15.29 10.82 -9.19
C TYR A 139 -15.79 11.90 -10.15
N LEU A 140 -16.77 11.58 -10.99
CA LEU A 140 -17.41 12.52 -11.92
C LEU A 140 -18.21 13.61 -11.19
N ASP A 141 -18.86 13.27 -10.07
CA ASP A 141 -19.59 14.22 -9.23
C ASP A 141 -18.68 15.09 -8.34
N ARG A 142 -17.35 14.93 -8.41
CA ARG A 142 -16.44 15.76 -7.61
C ARG A 142 -16.52 17.21 -8.10
N PRO A 143 -16.86 18.17 -7.22
CA PRO A 143 -16.69 19.57 -7.57
C PRO A 143 -15.19 19.86 -7.72
N GLU A 144 -14.82 20.69 -8.70
CA GLU A 144 -13.45 21.17 -8.82
C GLU A 144 -13.08 21.96 -7.56
N PHE A 145 -12.21 21.38 -6.73
CA PHE A 145 -11.75 22.03 -5.51
C PHE A 145 -10.62 23.00 -5.85
N PHE A 146 -10.99 24.25 -6.14
CA PHE A 146 -10.07 25.38 -6.12
C PHE A 146 -10.49 26.34 -5.00
N PRO A 147 -9.67 26.59 -3.96
CA PRO A 147 -8.31 26.07 -3.70
C PRO A 147 -8.29 24.73 -2.93
N GLU A 148 -7.10 24.12 -2.84
CA GLU A 148 -6.81 22.89 -2.08
C GLU A 148 -7.48 22.89 -0.70
N ARG A 149 -7.94 21.71 -0.26
CA ARG A 149 -8.61 21.46 1.03
C ARG A 149 -7.95 22.25 2.17
N GLN A 150 -8.55 23.38 2.55
CA GLN A 150 -8.09 24.14 3.71
C GLN A 150 -8.58 23.43 4.97
N ALA A 151 -7.65 22.87 5.74
CA ALA A 151 -7.97 22.34 7.06
C ALA A 151 -8.49 23.49 7.95
N ILE A 152 -9.50 23.20 8.79
CA ILE A 152 -9.96 24.14 9.83
C ILE A 152 -8.77 24.37 10.77
N THR A 153 -8.11 25.52 10.63
CA THR A 153 -6.95 25.83 11.46
C THR A 153 -7.41 26.46 12.77
N SER A 154 -6.99 25.86 13.88
CA SER A 154 -7.15 26.43 15.22
C SER A 154 -6.31 27.71 15.46
N LYS A 155 -5.50 28.13 14.48
CA LYS A 155 -4.58 29.27 14.60
C LYS A 155 -5.17 30.51 13.96
N GLY A 156 -6.10 31.15 14.67
CA GLY A 156 -6.60 32.48 14.35
C GLY A 156 -7.85 32.79 15.18
N ASN A 157 -7.93 34.00 15.73
CA ASN A 157 -9.07 34.52 16.52
C ASN A 157 -10.37 34.69 15.70
N SER A 158 -10.61 33.86 14.67
CA SER A 158 -11.86 33.80 13.95
C SER A 158 -12.74 32.70 14.55
N ASN A 159 -13.92 33.10 15.05
CA ASN A 159 -14.95 32.18 15.52
C ASN A 159 -15.11 31.01 14.54
N MET A 160 -15.14 29.77 15.03
CA MET A 160 -15.31 28.55 14.22
C MET A 160 -16.49 28.65 13.25
N ALA A 161 -17.55 29.34 13.66
CA ALA A 161 -18.73 29.63 12.84
C ALA A 161 -18.41 30.49 11.59
N GLY A 162 -17.47 31.45 11.69
CA GLY A 162 -17.03 32.27 10.57
C GLY A 162 -16.19 31.47 9.57
N GLN A 163 -15.32 30.58 10.06
CA GLN A 163 -14.56 29.66 9.21
C GLN A 163 -15.48 28.65 8.51
N LEU A 164 -16.47 28.11 9.22
CA LEU A 164 -17.50 27.26 8.61
C LEU A 164 -18.35 28.01 7.57
N SER A 165 -18.72 29.27 7.85
CA SER A 165 -19.51 30.07 6.93
C SER A 165 -18.74 30.43 5.65
N SER A 166 -17.44 30.75 5.74
CA SER A 166 -16.62 30.97 4.55
C SER A 166 -16.47 29.69 3.74
N LEU A 167 -16.18 28.56 4.40
CA LEU A 167 -16.10 27.27 3.72
C LEU A 167 -17.43 26.90 3.05
N LEU A 168 -18.58 27.09 3.71
CA LEU A 168 -19.88 26.83 3.11
C LEU A 168 -20.17 27.70 1.87
N LYS A 169 -19.72 28.96 1.87
CA LYS A 169 -19.84 29.83 0.68
C LYS A 169 -18.96 29.35 -0.47
N ASP A 170 -17.75 28.89 -0.16
CA ASP A 170 -16.80 28.38 -1.16
C ASP A 170 -17.26 27.01 -1.70
N TYR A 171 -17.81 26.14 -0.85
CA TYR A 171 -18.23 24.78 -1.21
C TYR A 171 -19.67 24.68 -1.76
N ALA A 172 -20.55 25.63 -1.45
CA ALA A 172 -21.95 25.61 -1.86
C ALA A 172 -22.45 27.03 -2.24
N PRO A 173 -22.00 27.58 -3.38
CA PRO A 173 -22.35 28.95 -3.79
C PRO A 173 -23.86 29.17 -4.03
N ASN A 174 -24.64 28.08 -4.18
CA ASN A 174 -26.09 28.13 -4.38
C ASN A 174 -26.92 27.84 -3.11
N TYR A 175 -26.31 27.72 -1.92
CA TYR A 175 -27.03 27.32 -0.70
C TYR A 175 -28.01 28.39 -0.17
N GLU A 176 -27.76 29.68 -0.43
CA GLU A 176 -28.61 30.78 0.03
C GLU A 176 -29.59 31.31 -1.05
N LYS A 177 -29.99 30.50 -2.02
CA LYS A 177 -31.08 30.86 -2.95
C LYS A 177 -32.47 30.62 -2.37
#